data_AF-A0A7J2HYK3-F1
#
_entry.id   AF-A0A7J2HYK3-F1
#
_cell.length_a   1.000
_cell.length_b   1.000
_cell.length_c   1.000
_cell.angle_alpha   90.00
_cell.angle_beta   90.00
_cell.angle_gamma   90.00
#
_symmetry.space_group_name_H-M   'P 1'
#
loop_
_entity.id
_entity.type
_entity.pdbx_description
1 polymer ?
#
loop_
_entity_poly.entity_id
_entity_poly.type
_entity_poly.pdbx_seq_one_letter_code
_entity_poly.pdbx_strand_id
1 'polypeptide(L)' 'PGTLVRIIREPYFGQIGRVVSLPIELQVIETESKVRVAEVELEGGKRVVVPRANLEIIEE' A
#
# COMPACT_ATOMS: atom_id res chain seq x y z
N PRO A 1 -8.53 8.21 -3.27
CA PRO A 1 -7.35 8.42 -4.13
C PRO A 1 -6.70 9.76 -3.79
N GLY A 2 -5.46 9.73 -3.34
CA GLY A 2 -4.71 10.93 -2.97
C GLY A 2 -4.35 11.08 -1.48
N THR A 3 -4.65 10.08 -0.67
CA THR A 3 -4.25 10.05 0.74
C THR A 3 -2.74 9.83 0.86
N LEU A 4 -2.06 10.67 1.63
CA LEU A 4 -0.66 10.46 2.01
C LEU A 4 -0.60 9.34 3.05
N VAL A 5 0.28 8.38 2.79
CA VAL A 5 0.47 7.21 3.65
C VAL A 5 1.94 6.95 3.87
N ARG A 6 2.28 6.42 5.04
CA ARG A 6 3.59 5.87 5.38
C ARG A 6 3.52 4.35 5.39
N ILE A 7 4.52 3.70 4.81
CA ILE A 7 4.64 2.25 4.90
C ILE A 7 5.30 1.89 6.23
N ILE A 8 4.63 1.05 7.02
CA ILE A 8 5.07 0.66 8.37
C ILE A 8 5.64 -0.77 8.43
N ARG A 9 5.88 -1.41 7.28
CA ARG A 9 6.52 -2.74 7.19
C ARG A 9 7.49 -2.85 6.03
N GLU A 10 8.41 -3.80 6.14
CA GLU A 10 9.31 -4.18 5.04
C GLU A 10 8.54 -4.64 3.78
N PRO A 11 9.14 -4.52 2.59
CA PRO A 11 10.49 -4.00 2.31
C PRO A 11 10.58 -2.47 2.22
N TYR A 12 9.47 -1.75 2.36
CA TYR A 12 9.40 -0.30 2.13
C TYR A 12 9.22 0.51 3.41
N PHE A 13 9.60 -0.04 4.57
CA PHE A 13 9.43 0.59 5.87
C PHE A 13 9.95 2.03 5.89
N GLY A 14 9.14 2.95 6.42
CA GLY A 14 9.47 4.37 6.54
C GLY A 14 9.24 5.20 5.27
N GLN A 15 9.03 4.58 4.11
CA GLN A 15 8.77 5.33 2.88
C GLN A 15 7.38 5.96 2.89
N ILE A 16 7.31 7.18 2.34
CA ILE A 16 6.07 7.94 2.19
C ILE A 16 5.63 7.83 0.74
N GLY A 17 4.32 7.71 0.54
CA GLY A 17 3.74 7.69 -0.78
C GLY A 17 2.28 8.12 -0.76
N ARG A 18 1.69 8.15 -1.96
CA ARG A 18 0.30 8.54 -2.16
C ARG A 18 -0.48 7.34 -2.67
N VAL A 19 -1.65 7.08 -2.07
CA VAL A 19 -2.54 6.02 -2.56
C VAL A 19 -3.10 6.43 -3.92
N VAL A 20 -2.69 5.72 -4.97
CA VAL A 20 -3.15 5.95 -6.35
C VAL A 20 -4.33 5.06 -6.71
N SER A 21 -4.36 3.83 -6.18
CA SER A 21 -5.46 2.89 -6.41
C SER A 21 -5.72 2.01 -5.19
N LEU A 22 -6.97 1.57 -5.04
CA LEU A 22 -7.40 0.63 -4.02
C LEU A 22 -8.01 -0.60 -4.70
N PRO A 23 -7.21 -1.40 -5.43
CA PRO A 23 -7.73 -2.57 -6.12
C PRO A 23 -8.33 -3.55 -5.10
N ILE A 24 -9.57 -3.95 -5.37
CA ILE A 24 -10.31 -4.93 -4.56
C ILE A 24 -9.87 -6.36 -4.95
N GLU A 25 -9.30 -6.51 -6.14
CA GLU A 25 -8.91 -7.80 -6.70
C GLU A 25 -7.63 -8.35 -6.06
N LEU A 26 -7.78 -9.60 -5.66
CA LEU A 26 -6.85 -10.41 -4.93
C LEU A 26 -5.80 -10.97 -5.89
N GLN A 27 -4.53 -10.83 -5.55
CA GLN A 27 -3.59 -11.83 -6.05
C GLN A 27 -3.77 -13.09 -5.20
N VAL A 28 -4.08 -14.19 -5.88
CA VAL A 28 -4.21 -15.52 -5.29
C VAL A 28 -2.81 -15.95 -4.83
N ILE A 29 -2.48 -15.66 -3.58
CA ILE A 29 -1.37 -16.32 -2.90
C ILE A 29 -1.96 -17.64 -2.37
N GLU A 30 -1.25 -18.75 -2.54
CA GLU A 30 -1.61 -20.17 -2.34
C GLU A 30 -2.24 -20.57 -0.97
N THR A 31 -2.67 -19.61 -0.16
CA THR A 31 -3.32 -19.79 1.13
C THR A 31 -4.59 -18.94 1.17
N GLU A 32 -5.72 -19.52 1.57
CA GLU A 32 -7.11 -19.04 1.45
C GLU A 32 -7.48 -17.68 2.11
N SER A 33 -6.54 -16.78 2.35
CA SER A 33 -6.79 -15.49 3.02
C SER A 33 -6.77 -14.30 2.06
N LYS A 34 -7.94 -13.71 1.88
CA LYS A 34 -8.18 -12.54 1.03
C LYS A 34 -7.72 -11.25 1.71
N VAL A 35 -6.46 -10.84 1.50
CA VAL A 35 -5.93 -9.59 2.04
C VAL A 35 -6.24 -8.41 1.12
N ARG A 36 -6.75 -7.32 1.70
CA ARG A 36 -6.99 -6.08 0.97
C ARG A 36 -5.65 -5.35 0.75
N VAL A 37 -5.37 -5.00 -0.49
CA VAL A 37 -4.14 -4.27 -0.87
C VAL A 37 -4.46 -2.84 -1.30
N ALA A 38 -3.43 -2.02 -1.38
CA ALA A 38 -3.46 -0.70 -1.97
C ALA A 38 -2.23 -0.51 -2.87
N GLU A 39 -2.43 0.22 -3.96
CA GLU A 39 -1.34 0.68 -4.81
C GLU A 39 -0.92 2.07 -4.34
N VAL A 40 0.36 2.18 -3.99
CA VAL A 40 0.98 3.40 -3.47
C VAL A 40 2.07 3.83 -4.43
N GLU A 41 2.03 5.09 -4.85
CA GLU A 41 3.11 5.72 -5.57
C GLU A 41 4.06 6.37 -4.56
N LEU A 42 5.28 5.84 -4.48
CA LEU A 42 6.33 6.30 -3.59
C LEU A 42 7.02 7.53 -4.16
N GLU A 43 7.68 8.30 -3.28
CA GLU A 43 8.57 9.38 -3.71
C GLU A 43 9.65 8.83 -4.66
N GLY A 44 9.66 9.35 -5.90
CA GLY A 44 10.46 8.82 -7.01
C GLY A 44 9.66 8.14 -8.12
N GLY A 45 8.33 8.09 -8.02
CA GLY A 45 7.43 7.61 -9.08
C GLY A 45 7.31 6.08 -9.17
N LYS A 46 7.91 5.35 -8.22
CA LYS A 46 7.78 3.90 -8.13
C LYS A 46 6.41 3.54 -7.54
N ARG A 47 5.65 2.71 -8.26
CA ARG A 47 4.39 2.16 -7.75
C ARG A 47 4.61 0.80 -7.11
N VAL A 48 4.05 0.63 -5.92
CA VAL A 48 4.13 -0.62 -5.15
C VAL A 48 2.75 -1.02 -4.70
N VAL A 49 2.50 -2.32 -4.70
CA VAL A 49 1.28 -2.91 -4.12
C VAL A 49 1.65 -3.46 -2.76
N VAL A 50 0.98 -2.96 -1.72
CA VAL A 50 1.20 -3.40 -0.34
C VAL A 50 -0.13 -3.66 0.36
N PRO A 51 -0.18 -4.59 1.33
CA PRO A 51 -1.37 -4.79 2.15
C PRO A 51 -1.78 -3.48 2.82
N ARG A 52 -3.09 -3.22 2.91
CA ARG A 52 -3.61 -2.05 3.64
C ARG A 52 -3.21 -2.05 5.10
N ALA A 53 -2.99 -3.23 5.69
CA ALA A 53 -2.49 -3.38 7.05
C ALA A 53 -1.04 -2.86 7.24
N ASN A 54 -0.30 -2.65 6.14
CA ASN A 54 1.08 -2.15 6.16
C ASN A 54 1.15 -0.64 5.89
N LEU A 55 0.00 0.06 5.85
CA LEU A 55 -0.09 1.49 5.57
C LEU A 55 -0.64 2.23 6.79
N GLU A 56 0.01 3.32 7.14
CA GLU A 56 -0.44 4.32 8.10
C GLU A 56 -0.85 5.59 7.35
N ILE A 57 -2.03 6.14 7.63
CA ILE A 57 -2.46 7.42 7.04
C ILE A 57 -1.74 8.55 7.77
N ILE A 58 -1.15 9.46 7.01
CA ILE A 58 -0.61 10.70 7.55
C ILE A 58 -1.76 11.72 7.51
N GLU A 59 -2.39 11.96 8.65
CA GLU A 59 -3.31 13.10 8.85
C GLU A 59 -2.47 14.34 9.18
N GLU A 60 -2.82 15.48 8.58
CA GLU A 60 -2.26 16.80 8.92
C GLU A 60 -2.84 17.34 10.22
#